data_AF-A0A4R5LQR0-F1
#
_entry.id   AF-A0A4R5LQR0-F1
#
_cell.length_a   1.000
_cell.length_b   1.000
_cell.length_c   1.000
_cell.angle_alpha   90.00
_cell.angle_beta   90.00
_cell.angle_gamma   90.00
#
_symmetry.space_group_name_H-M   'P 1'
#
loop_
_entity.id
_entity.type
_entity.pdbx_description
1 polymer ?
#
loop_
_entity_poly.entity_id
_entity_poly.type
_entity_poly.pdbx_seq_one_letter_code
_entity_poly.pdbx_strand_id
1 'polypeptide(L)'
;MIETFVLAAALAAGIVLFLRLFAHKRQPRVRSAPVYQASSHYKQVKPAARSQYRAVSCSGPCPAVRNLDGKRFLEREAPSLPLPGCTAARCDCVYVHHEDRRSGRKDRRGLSQIEREFFDHSGKPNRRMRRGRRASDLAVA
;
A
#
# COMPACT_ATOMS: atom_id res chain seq x y z
N MET A 1 -22.42 56.64 52.98
CA MET A 1 -21.18 55.84 52.87
C MET A 1 -21.45 54.34 52.84
N ILE A 2 -22.30 53.78 53.72
CA ILE A 2 -22.60 52.34 53.73
C ILE A 2 -23.27 51.86 52.43
N GLU A 3 -24.20 52.64 51.88
CA GLU A 3 -24.92 52.28 50.65
C GLU A 3 -23.99 52.13 49.43
N THR A 4 -22.96 52.97 49.32
CA THR A 4 -21.98 52.89 48.22
C THR A 4 -21.09 51.66 48.36
N PHE A 5 -20.77 51.24 49.59
CA PHE A 5 -20.02 49.99 49.83
C PHE A 5 -20.86 48.74 49.51
N VAL A 6 -22.16 48.76 49.80
CA VAL A 6 -23.08 47.64 49.47
C VAL A 6 -23.26 47.51 47.96
N LEU A 7 -23.45 48.62 47.24
CA LEU A 7 -23.58 48.60 45.78
C LEU A 7 -22.27 48.15 45.10
N ALA A 8 -21.11 48.61 45.58
CA ALA A 8 -19.82 48.19 45.06
C ALA A 8 -19.57 46.69 45.29
N ALA A 9 -19.92 46.16 46.48
CA ALA A 9 -19.79 44.74 46.79
C ALA A 9 -20.72 43.88 45.92
N ALA A 10 -21.96 44.32 45.67
CA ALA A 10 -22.90 43.62 44.82
C ALA A 10 -22.43 43.58 43.35
N LEU A 11 -21.88 44.68 42.83
CA LEU A 11 -21.31 44.73 41.48
C LEU A 11 -20.07 43.83 41.36
N ALA A 12 -19.17 43.86 42.35
CA ALA A 12 -18.00 42.99 42.36
C ALA A 12 -18.40 41.50 42.40
N ALA A 13 -19.37 41.13 43.23
CA ALA A 13 -19.90 39.77 43.30
C ALA A 13 -20.56 39.34 41.97
N GLY A 14 -21.33 40.24 41.33
CA GLY A 14 -21.93 40.00 40.02
C GLY A 14 -20.90 39.80 38.91
N ILE A 15 -19.83 40.60 38.90
CA ILE A 15 -18.72 40.48 37.94
C ILE A 15 -17.98 39.15 38.14
N VAL A 16 -17.70 38.76 39.40
CA VAL A 16 -17.04 37.48 39.71
C VAL A 16 -17.91 36.29 39.29
N LEU A 17 -19.23 36.35 39.53
CA LEU A 17 -20.17 35.30 39.11
C LEU A 17 -20.24 35.19 37.58
N PHE A 18 -20.29 36.34 36.88
CA PHE A 18 -20.30 36.39 35.43
C PHE A 18 -19.03 35.80 34.82
N LEU A 19 -17.85 36.18 35.34
CA LEU A 19 -16.56 35.64 34.88
C LEU A 19 -16.44 34.13 35.13
N ARG A 20 -16.92 33.62 36.26
CA ARG A 20 -16.95 32.17 36.56
C ARG A 20 -17.83 31.40 35.57
N LEU A 21 -19.03 31.91 35.28
CA LEU A 21 -19.97 31.27 34.35
C LEU A 21 -19.48 31.32 32.89
N PHE A 22 -18.85 32.42 32.46
CA PHE A 22 -18.32 32.54 31.10
C PHE A 22 -16.98 31.81 30.88
N ALA A 23 -16.14 31.69 31.91
CA ALA A 23 -14.88 30.94 31.83
C ALA A 23 -15.13 29.43 31.64
N HIS A 24 -16.20 28.87 32.23
CA HIS A 24 -16.53 27.46 32.08
C HIS A 24 -17.00 27.06 30.66
N LYS A 25 -17.42 28.00 29.81
CA LYS A 25 -17.90 27.69 28.44
C LYS A 25 -16.78 27.62 27.39
N ARG A 26 -15.52 27.84 27.74
CA ARG A 26 -14.40 27.82 26.78
C ARG A 26 -13.45 26.65 27.04
N GLN A 27 -13.97 25.43 26.97
CA GLN A 27 -13.09 24.30 26.69
C GLN A 27 -12.90 24.22 25.16
N PRO A 28 -11.70 24.51 24.63
CA PRO A 28 -11.43 24.23 23.23
C PRO A 28 -11.59 22.72 23.04
N ARG A 29 -12.62 22.30 22.30
CA ARG A 29 -12.73 20.93 21.84
C ARG A 29 -11.57 20.71 20.87
N VAL A 30 -10.44 20.24 21.39
CA VAL A 30 -9.42 19.61 20.57
C VAL A 30 -10.14 18.44 19.92
N ARG A 31 -10.47 18.59 18.63
CA ARG A 31 -10.94 17.47 17.81
C ARG A 31 -9.76 16.50 17.76
N SER A 32 -9.71 15.56 18.70
CA SER A 32 -8.84 14.41 18.59
C SER A 32 -9.20 13.73 17.28
N ALA A 33 -8.36 13.92 16.27
CA ALA A 33 -8.45 13.13 15.05
C ALA A 33 -8.51 11.66 15.49
N PRO A 34 -9.44 10.85 14.95
CA PRO A 34 -9.46 9.44 15.29
C PRO A 34 -8.08 8.88 14.96
N VAL A 35 -7.34 8.47 15.99
CA VAL A 35 -6.09 7.75 15.82
C VAL A 35 -6.50 6.45 15.16
N TYR A 36 -6.28 6.37 13.84
CA TYR A 36 -6.42 5.13 13.09
C TYR A 36 -5.37 4.16 13.63
N GLN A 37 -5.72 3.46 14.70
CA GLN A 37 -4.98 2.28 15.12
C GLN A 37 -5.27 1.24 14.05
N ALA A 38 -4.39 1.17 13.05
CA ALA A 38 -4.36 0.09 12.10
C ALA A 38 -4.14 -1.19 12.91
N SER A 39 -5.23 -1.86 13.30
CA SER A 39 -5.18 -3.18 13.91
C SER A 39 -4.44 -4.06 12.92
N SER A 40 -3.19 -4.39 13.26
CA SER A 40 -2.28 -5.19 12.46
C SER A 40 -2.67 -6.67 12.52
N HIS A 41 -3.97 -6.94 12.37
CA HIS A 41 -4.49 -8.26 12.08
C HIS A 41 -4.22 -8.57 10.60
N TYR A 42 -2.94 -8.47 10.20
CA TYR A 42 -2.50 -9.05 8.95
C TYR A 42 -2.57 -10.55 9.16
N LYS A 43 -3.63 -11.15 8.64
CA LYS A 43 -3.68 -12.58 8.45
C LYS A 43 -2.45 -12.91 7.62
N GLN A 44 -1.43 -13.52 8.22
CA GLN A 44 -0.27 -13.98 7.47
C GLN A 44 -0.82 -14.85 6.36
N VAL A 45 -0.69 -14.36 5.12
CA VAL A 45 -1.08 -15.14 3.96
C VAL A 45 -0.11 -16.30 3.97
N LYS A 46 -0.60 -17.47 4.39
CA LYS A 46 0.16 -18.72 4.30
C LYS A 46 0.77 -18.75 2.90
N PRO A 47 2.09 -19.00 2.76
CA PRO A 47 2.72 -19.05 1.45
C PRO A 47 1.91 -20.04 0.61
N ALA A 48 1.29 -19.52 -0.45
CA ALA A 48 0.42 -20.32 -1.29
C ALA A 48 1.25 -21.49 -1.85
N ALA A 49 0.64 -22.68 -1.87
CA ALA A 49 1.22 -23.86 -2.51
C ALA A 49 1.83 -23.50 -3.87
N ARG A 50 3.01 -24.07 -4.18
CA ARG A 50 3.87 -23.81 -5.36
C ARG A 50 3.24 -22.83 -6.36
N SER A 51 3.49 -21.54 -6.16
CA SER A 51 2.89 -20.49 -6.98
C SER A 51 3.23 -20.71 -8.45
N GLN A 52 2.22 -20.71 -9.32
CA GLN A 52 2.38 -20.86 -10.78
C GLN A 52 3.43 -19.91 -11.39
N TYR A 53 3.69 -18.78 -10.74
CA TYR A 53 4.58 -17.72 -11.18
C TYR A 53 5.93 -17.70 -10.43
N ARG A 54 6.41 -18.86 -9.98
CA ARG A 54 7.74 -18.97 -9.34
C ARG A 54 8.83 -18.65 -10.37
N ALA A 55 9.79 -17.84 -9.94
CA ALA A 55 10.92 -17.46 -10.78
C ALA A 55 12.16 -18.30 -10.43
N VAL A 56 13.01 -18.55 -11.41
CA VAL A 56 14.29 -19.25 -11.24
C VAL A 56 15.41 -18.49 -11.95
N SER A 57 16.60 -18.53 -11.38
CA SER A 57 17.83 -18.04 -12.02
C SER A 57 18.85 -19.17 -12.10
N CYS A 58 19.67 -19.20 -13.14
CA CYS A 58 20.77 -20.15 -13.23
C CYS A 58 21.99 -19.59 -12.50
N SER A 59 22.66 -20.39 -11.68
CA SER A 59 23.92 -20.04 -11.01
C SER A 59 24.92 -21.17 -11.18
N GLY A 60 26.19 -20.84 -11.41
CA GLY A 60 27.24 -21.85 -11.56
C GLY A 60 28.50 -21.34 -12.25
N PRO A 61 29.51 -22.20 -12.40
CA PRO A 61 30.83 -21.82 -12.92
C PRO A 61 30.86 -21.69 -14.46
N CYS A 62 29.86 -22.23 -15.17
CA CYS A 62 29.88 -22.31 -16.62
C CYS A 62 29.79 -20.91 -17.28
N PRO A 63 30.55 -20.66 -18.36
CA PRO A 63 30.56 -19.36 -19.04
C PRO A 63 29.18 -19.02 -19.62
N ALA A 64 28.43 -20.02 -20.10
CA ALA A 64 27.06 -19.83 -20.58
C ALA A 64 26.12 -19.32 -19.48
N VAL A 65 26.30 -19.73 -18.22
CA VAL A 65 25.48 -19.27 -17.09
C VAL A 65 25.83 -17.84 -16.70
N ARG A 66 27.11 -17.43 -16.82
CA ARG A 66 27.52 -16.03 -16.59
C ARG A 66 26.78 -15.04 -17.49
N ASN A 67 26.46 -15.43 -18.74
CA ASN A 67 25.67 -14.60 -19.67
C ASN A 67 24.18 -14.47 -19.27
N LEU A 68 23.72 -15.34 -18.37
CA LEU A 68 22.37 -15.33 -17.79
C LEU A 68 22.32 -14.70 -16.41
N ASP A 69 23.45 -14.18 -15.90
CA ASP A 69 23.49 -13.58 -14.58
C ASP A 69 22.56 -12.37 -14.48
N GLY A 70 21.92 -12.22 -13.32
CA GLY A 70 20.87 -11.21 -13.09
C GLY A 70 19.54 -11.45 -13.81
N LYS A 71 19.43 -12.42 -14.73
CA LYS A 71 18.16 -12.76 -15.40
C LYS A 71 17.38 -13.78 -14.58
N ARG A 72 16.07 -13.60 -14.55
CA ARG A 72 15.13 -14.52 -13.92
C ARG A 72 14.13 -14.99 -14.95
N PHE A 73 13.93 -16.30 -14.99
CA PHE A 73 12.96 -16.98 -15.86
C PHE A 73 11.80 -17.46 -15.01
N LEU A 74 10.64 -17.65 -15.62
CA LEU A 74 9.60 -18.46 -14.99
C LEU A 74 10.08 -19.91 -14.94
N GLU A 75 9.71 -20.65 -13.89
CA GLU A 75 10.12 -22.06 -13.73
C GLU A 75 9.84 -22.92 -14.97
N ARG A 76 8.78 -22.60 -15.72
CA ARG A 76 8.38 -23.30 -16.96
C ARG A 76 9.13 -22.86 -18.22
N GLU A 77 9.74 -21.68 -18.20
CA GLU A 77 10.45 -21.07 -19.33
C GLU A 77 11.97 -21.11 -19.14
N ALA A 78 12.42 -21.69 -18.04
CA ALA A 78 13.83 -21.76 -17.71
C ALA A 78 14.56 -22.66 -18.72
N PRO A 79 15.73 -22.24 -19.22
CA PRO A 79 16.53 -23.08 -20.11
C PRO A 79 17.00 -24.32 -19.34
N SER A 80 16.97 -25.49 -19.98
CA SER A 80 17.46 -26.74 -19.39
C SER A 80 18.95 -26.64 -19.08
N LEU A 81 19.34 -27.06 -17.87
CA LEU A 81 20.75 -27.27 -17.52
C LEU A 81 21.14 -28.71 -17.90
N PRO A 82 22.33 -28.93 -18.49
CA PRO A 82 23.36 -27.94 -18.87
C PRO A 82 22.94 -27.08 -20.08
N LEU A 83 23.38 -25.81 -20.08
CA LEU A 83 23.09 -24.88 -21.17
C LEU A 83 23.76 -25.31 -22.48
N PRO A 84 23.17 -24.97 -23.64
CA PRO A 84 23.81 -25.20 -24.94
C PRO A 84 25.15 -24.46 -25.00
N GLY A 85 26.23 -25.21 -25.30
CA GLY A 85 27.59 -24.68 -25.31
C GLY A 85 28.34 -24.81 -23.97
N CYS A 86 27.82 -25.56 -23.00
CA CYS A 86 28.61 -25.96 -21.83
C CYS A 86 29.70 -26.97 -22.25
N THR A 87 30.97 -26.59 -22.07
CA THR A 87 32.14 -27.45 -22.37
C THR A 87 32.70 -28.17 -21.14
N ALA A 88 32.07 -28.02 -19.97
CA ALA A 88 32.52 -28.66 -18.75
C ALA A 88 32.27 -30.17 -18.77
N ALA A 89 33.28 -30.98 -18.42
CA ALA A 89 33.15 -32.43 -18.33
C ALA A 89 32.10 -32.87 -17.28
N ARG A 90 31.93 -32.07 -16.22
CA ARG A 90 30.83 -32.16 -15.26
C ARG A 90 30.30 -30.76 -15.00
N CYS A 91 29.00 -30.57 -15.18
CA CYS A 91 28.33 -29.27 -15.01
C CYS A 91 27.73 -29.17 -13.62
N ASP A 92 28.28 -28.29 -12.78
CA ASP A 92 27.81 -28.04 -11.41
C ASP A 92 26.84 -26.84 -11.33
N CYS A 93 26.16 -26.51 -12.43
CA CYS A 93 25.20 -25.41 -12.44
C CYS A 93 23.88 -25.80 -11.78
N VAL A 94 23.28 -24.86 -11.06
CA VAL A 94 22.06 -25.06 -10.28
C VAL A 94 21.02 -23.99 -10.60
N TYR A 95 19.75 -24.36 -10.42
CA TYR A 95 18.67 -23.39 -10.39
C TYR A 95 18.51 -22.84 -8.98
N VAL A 96 18.56 -21.52 -8.86
CA VAL A 96 18.19 -20.80 -7.65
C VAL A 96 16.73 -20.36 -7.80
N HIS A 97 15.87 -20.90 -6.94
CA HIS A 97 14.46 -20.53 -6.92
C HIS A 97 14.24 -19.22 -6.18
N HIS A 98 13.39 -18.37 -6.74
CA HIS A 98 12.93 -17.11 -6.16
C HIS A 98 11.42 -17.18 -5.96
N GLU A 99 10.96 -16.62 -4.84
CA GLU A 99 9.52 -16.44 -4.63
C GLU A 99 8.96 -15.41 -5.62
N ASP A 100 7.67 -15.54 -5.93
CA ASP A 100 6.99 -14.53 -6.72
C ASP A 100 7.07 -13.19 -5.99
N ARG A 101 7.72 -12.20 -6.61
CA ARG A 101 7.84 -10.82 -6.09
C ARG A 101 6.48 -10.13 -5.94
N ARG A 102 5.43 -10.74 -6.48
CA ARG A 102 4.03 -10.34 -6.40
C ARG A 102 3.34 -10.83 -5.12
N SER A 103 4.08 -11.37 -4.15
CA SER A 103 3.54 -11.83 -2.88
C SER A 103 3.49 -10.73 -1.81
N GLY A 104 2.53 -10.86 -0.89
CA GLY A 104 2.48 -10.10 0.36
C GLY A 104 2.00 -8.64 0.23
N ARG A 105 2.28 -7.85 1.28
CA ARG A 105 1.77 -6.49 1.53
C ARG A 105 2.13 -5.45 0.45
N LYS A 106 3.14 -5.75 -0.38
CA LYS A 106 3.61 -4.87 -1.47
C LYS A 106 2.86 -5.11 -2.77
N ASP A 107 1.99 -6.13 -2.86
CA ASP A 107 1.17 -6.33 -4.04
C ASP A 107 0.02 -5.32 -4.09
N ARG A 108 0.26 -4.22 -4.82
CA ARG A 108 -0.72 -3.17 -5.10
C ARG A 108 -1.92 -3.65 -5.93
N ARG A 109 -1.89 -4.87 -6.50
CA ARG A 109 -3.01 -5.43 -7.27
C ARG A 109 -4.12 -6.01 -6.39
N GLY A 110 -3.85 -6.34 -5.12
CA GLY A 110 -4.91 -6.80 -4.21
C GLY A 110 -5.96 -5.71 -3.96
N LEU A 111 -5.49 -4.47 -3.77
CA LEU A 111 -6.35 -3.29 -3.62
C LEU A 111 -7.14 -2.98 -4.91
N SER A 112 -6.60 -3.30 -6.08
CA SER A 112 -7.25 -2.99 -7.36
C SER A 112 -8.45 -3.86 -7.67
N GLN A 113 -8.64 -4.99 -6.97
CA GLN A 113 -9.84 -5.82 -7.13
C GLN A 113 -11.02 -5.21 -6.36
N ILE A 114 -10.80 -4.86 -5.09
CA ILE A 114 -11.80 -4.17 -4.25
C ILE A 114 -12.16 -2.82 -4.87
N GLU A 115 -11.16 -2.06 -5.32
CA GLU A 115 -11.39 -0.77 -6.00
C GLU A 115 -12.18 -0.94 -7.31
N ARG A 116 -11.96 -2.03 -8.06
CA ARG A 116 -12.74 -2.35 -9.26
C ARG A 116 -14.20 -2.67 -8.92
N GLU A 117 -14.43 -3.55 -7.94
CA GLU A 117 -15.79 -3.92 -7.51
C GLU A 117 -16.58 -2.69 -7.03
N PHE A 118 -15.95 -1.82 -6.21
CA PHE A 118 -16.57 -0.56 -5.79
C PHE A 118 -16.85 0.38 -6.96
N PHE A 119 -15.94 0.45 -7.95
CA PHE A 119 -16.13 1.28 -9.12
C PHE A 119 -17.30 0.77 -9.99
N ASP A 120 -17.40 -0.54 -10.21
CA ASP A 120 -18.47 -1.15 -10.99
C ASP A 120 -19.84 -0.95 -10.33
N HIS A 121 -19.91 -0.98 -8.98
CA HIS A 121 -21.13 -0.67 -8.22
C HIS A 121 -21.43 0.82 -8.08
N SER A 122 -20.49 1.71 -8.40
CA SER A 122 -20.67 3.16 -8.23
C SER A 122 -21.61 3.82 -9.26
N GLY A 123 -22.07 3.06 -10.27
CA GLY A 123 -22.91 3.55 -11.36
C GLY A 123 -22.22 4.56 -12.28
N LYS A 124 -20.93 4.86 -12.04
CA LYS A 124 -20.15 5.77 -12.88
C LYS A 124 -19.65 5.01 -14.12
N PRO A 125 -19.80 5.58 -15.32
CA PRO A 125 -19.29 4.93 -16.53
C PRO A 125 -17.77 4.81 -16.46
N ASN A 126 -17.25 3.68 -16.93
CA ASN A 126 -15.82 3.45 -17.00
C ASN A 126 -15.17 4.51 -17.91
N ARG A 127 -14.35 5.39 -17.33
CA ARG A 127 -13.68 6.48 -18.05
C ARG A 127 -12.71 5.99 -19.13
N ARG A 128 -12.34 4.70 -19.11
CA ARG A 128 -11.55 4.04 -20.17
C ARG A 128 -12.35 3.76 -21.44
N MET A 129 -13.68 3.87 -21.41
CA MET A 129 -14.53 3.79 -22.60
C MET A 129 -14.45 5.07 -23.46
N ARG A 130 -13.92 6.17 -22.90
CA ARG A 130 -13.62 7.35 -23.70
C ARG A 130 -12.31 7.14 -24.46
N ARG A 131 -12.31 7.56 -25.71
CA ARG A 131 -11.13 7.61 -26.58
C ARG A 131 -9.96 8.25 -25.83
N GLY A 132 -8.82 7.56 -25.82
CA GLY A 132 -7.60 8.07 -25.23
C GLY A 132 -6.96 9.18 -26.07
N ARG A 133 -5.89 9.78 -25.56
CA ARG A 133 -5.16 10.87 -26.22
C ARG A 133 -3.97 10.41 -27.07
N ARG A 134 -3.75 9.10 -27.21
CA ARG A 134 -2.64 8.58 -28.03
C ARG A 134 -3.02 8.66 -29.49
N ALA A 135 -2.03 8.88 -30.37
CA ALA A 135 -2.24 8.87 -31.82
C ALA A 135 -2.88 7.56 -32.31
N SER A 136 -2.53 6.42 -31.70
CA SER A 136 -3.16 5.11 -31.96
C SER A 136 -4.65 5.10 -31.66
N ASP A 137 -5.07 5.80 -30.61
CA ASP A 137 -6.47 5.89 -30.20
C ASP A 137 -7.23 6.87 -31.11
N LEU A 138 -6.51 7.68 -31.89
CA LEU A 138 -7.11 8.58 -32.87
C LEU A 138 -7.55 7.86 -34.14
N ALA A 139 -6.83 6.82 -34.54
CA ALA A 139 -7.05 6.08 -35.78
C ALA A 139 -8.22 5.09 -35.74
N VAL A 140 -8.79 4.81 -34.56
CA VAL A 140 -9.80 3.76 -34.32
C VAL A 140 -11.18 4.35 -33.95
N ALA A 141 -11.39 5.65 -34.17
CA ALA A 141 -12.64 6.33 -33.85
C ALA A 141 -13.62 6.35 -35.04
#